data_AF-A0A9P3CKT0-F1
#
_entry.id   AF-A0A9P3CKT0-F1
#
_cell.length_a   1.000
_cell.length_b   1.000
_cell.length_c   1.000
_cell.angle_alpha   90.00
_cell.angle_beta   90.00
_cell.angle_gamma   90.00
#
_symmetry.space_group_name_H-M   'P 1'
#
loop_
_entity.id
_entity.type
_entity.pdbx_description
1 polymer ?
#
loop_
_entity_poly.entity_id
_entity_poly.type
_entity_poly.pdbx_seq_one_letter_code
_entity_poly.pdbx_strand_id
1 'polypeptide(L)'
;MFKSTLCLLGLATSLVASTTNETERCPPSITIDKKPQIFVLTDITNEPDDSMSLVRLLLHSDQYNITGIVATTSYWLNSTVRPEAILNTTNVWDQVLDKLNLHSDGEFPTKEYLESIVKAGHPVYGTDVFKEKTLSEGAKHVIDVVDSLPEDEILHVGGWGGVQTLAEALKYVRSTRKAQQTDDFVSKLRLYTISDQDNAGPWIRINFPRLHYIASIHGFNVYTEATWTGFSGGVGSDTSLTNQEYSTKNFQIGPLGPYYPDIRYSMEGDTPTFLHTMVNGINGGPEDHPEWGGWGGRYDLVDPSRQTLQYANTEDTVLGIDNKTHTTTQATIWRWRQAYQDEMSARIQWTIQSNYSSGSHPPVVSVNNSCGSDHISYTVDPLQVVTLSGLSTYDPDFNLPGHEAGLGYSWWQYKEPSATMDTGVQHIPTLNFTLSEGGKVASVKIPSAEEACIPVQADANVGLGIQKTCQQYHVIFEVKGSGEPPIRRYKRVILKVRSPLLEVKD
;
A
#
# COMPACT_ATOMS: atom_id res chain seq x y z
N MET A 1 38.82 64.46 -43.32
CA MET A 1 40.01 63.59 -43.16
C MET A 1 39.58 62.35 -42.39
N PHE A 2 39.44 61.23 -43.08
CA PHE A 2 39.12 59.93 -42.49
C PHE A 2 40.31 59.43 -41.66
N LYS A 3 40.07 59.01 -40.41
CA LYS A 3 41.01 58.21 -39.63
C LYS A 3 40.29 56.93 -39.19
N SER A 4 40.78 55.81 -39.70
CA SER A 4 40.36 54.45 -39.38
C SER A 4 40.60 54.13 -37.91
N THR A 5 39.61 53.51 -37.28
CA THR A 5 39.73 52.87 -35.97
C THR A 5 39.99 51.39 -36.19
N LEU A 6 41.14 50.92 -35.71
CA LEU A 6 41.60 49.54 -35.77
C LEU A 6 40.93 48.74 -34.65
N CYS A 7 40.26 47.64 -34.98
CA CYS A 7 39.62 46.73 -34.04
C CYS A 7 40.61 45.63 -33.66
N LEU A 8 41.07 45.58 -32.41
CA LEU A 8 41.84 44.45 -31.86
C LEU A 8 40.86 43.46 -31.20
N LEU A 9 40.75 42.26 -31.77
CA LEU A 9 40.15 41.10 -31.10
C LEU A 9 41.14 40.54 -30.06
N GLY A 10 40.79 40.63 -28.78
CA GLY A 10 41.41 39.85 -27.71
C GLY A 10 40.59 38.58 -27.46
N LEU A 11 41.18 37.41 -27.64
CA LEU A 11 40.62 36.13 -27.20
C LEU A 11 40.61 36.09 -25.66
N ALA A 12 39.41 36.06 -25.07
CA ALA A 12 39.23 35.68 -23.67
C ALA A 12 38.96 34.17 -23.61
N THR A 13 39.92 33.40 -23.11
CA THR A 13 39.71 32.00 -22.74
C THR A 13 38.96 31.93 -21.40
N SER A 14 37.66 31.70 -21.46
CA SER A 14 36.85 31.32 -20.30
C SER A 14 37.15 29.87 -19.92
N LEU A 15 37.87 29.68 -18.80
CA LEU A 15 37.85 28.39 -18.10
C LEU A 15 36.43 28.17 -17.57
N VAL A 16 35.68 27.31 -18.24
CA VAL A 16 34.50 26.68 -17.63
C VAL A 16 35.06 25.66 -16.64
N ALA A 17 35.02 26.00 -15.35
CA ALA A 17 35.20 25.00 -14.31
C ALA A 17 34.07 23.98 -14.48
N SER A 18 34.41 22.78 -14.93
CA SER A 18 33.52 21.64 -14.93
C SER A 18 33.29 21.26 -13.47
N THR A 19 32.24 21.81 -12.86
CA THR A 19 31.61 21.17 -11.71
C THR A 19 31.13 19.83 -12.23
N THR A 20 31.79 18.76 -11.84
CA THR A 20 31.24 17.41 -11.91
C THR A 20 29.90 17.48 -11.18
N ASN A 21 28.80 17.49 -11.93
CA ASN A 21 27.51 17.15 -11.36
C ASN A 21 27.68 15.73 -10.83
N GLU A 22 27.87 15.58 -9.51
CA GLU A 22 27.45 14.36 -8.84
C GLU A 22 26.02 14.14 -9.29
N THR A 23 25.78 13.07 -10.05
CA THR A 23 24.43 12.61 -10.31
C THR A 23 23.77 12.43 -8.95
N GLU A 24 22.83 13.31 -8.65
CA GLU A 24 22.13 13.38 -7.37
C GLU A 24 21.54 11.98 -7.09
N ARG A 25 22.16 11.26 -6.16
CA ARG A 25 21.76 9.89 -5.80
C ARG A 25 20.40 10.00 -5.12
N CYS A 26 19.46 9.10 -5.46
CA CYS A 26 18.15 9.08 -4.81
C CYS A 26 18.29 9.05 -3.29
N PRO A 27 17.41 9.76 -2.56
CA PRO A 27 17.42 9.75 -1.11
C PRO A 27 17.19 8.32 -0.56
N PRO A 28 17.55 8.06 0.70
CA PRO A 28 17.29 6.78 1.35
C PRO A 28 15.82 6.35 1.24
N SER A 29 15.55 5.05 1.18
CA SER A 29 14.21 4.52 0.91
C SER A 29 13.24 4.61 2.09
N ILE A 30 13.71 4.97 3.29
CA ILE A 30 12.85 5.17 4.47
C ILE A 30 12.44 6.64 4.63
N THR A 31 13.10 7.56 3.92
CA THR A 31 12.58 8.93 3.72
C THR A 31 11.47 8.88 2.67
N ILE A 32 10.23 8.82 3.14
CA ILE A 32 9.03 8.90 2.31
C ILE A 32 8.58 10.36 2.24
N ASP A 33 8.41 10.88 1.02
CA ASP A 33 8.03 12.28 0.78
C ASP A 33 6.66 12.63 1.41
N LYS A 34 5.71 11.68 1.38
CA LYS A 34 4.36 11.83 1.95
C LYS A 34 3.88 10.53 2.61
N LYS A 35 3.81 10.51 3.94
CA LYS A 35 3.33 9.34 4.70
C LYS A 35 1.79 9.26 4.62
N PRO A 36 1.20 8.08 4.31
CA PRO A 36 -0.23 7.88 4.40
C PRO A 36 -0.77 8.13 5.81
N GLN A 37 -1.94 8.76 5.89
CA GLN A 37 -2.65 9.00 7.15
C GLN A 37 -3.44 7.75 7.51
N ILE A 38 -3.13 7.11 8.64
CA ILE A 38 -3.77 5.86 9.09
C ILE A 38 -4.64 6.12 10.31
N PHE A 39 -5.85 5.56 10.30
CA PHE A 39 -6.76 5.54 11.44
C PHE A 39 -7.32 4.13 11.62
N VAL A 40 -7.24 3.56 12.82
CA VAL A 40 -7.65 2.17 13.06
C VAL A 40 -8.89 2.13 13.95
N LEU A 41 -9.87 1.31 13.55
CA LEU A 41 -11.01 0.89 14.37
C LEU A 41 -10.84 -0.60 14.67
N THR A 42 -10.55 -0.94 15.94
CA THR A 42 -10.18 -2.30 16.34
C THR A 42 -11.02 -2.79 17.51
N ASP A 43 -11.54 -4.01 17.40
CA ASP A 43 -12.19 -4.74 18.49
C ASP A 43 -11.17 -5.59 19.27
N ILE A 44 -9.95 -5.07 19.40
CA ILE A 44 -8.82 -5.63 20.12
C ILE A 44 -9.23 -6.43 21.36
N THR A 45 -8.58 -7.58 21.55
CA THR A 45 -8.88 -8.63 22.54
C THR A 45 -10.05 -9.54 22.21
N ASN A 46 -10.82 -9.26 21.15
CA ASN A 46 -11.72 -10.25 20.57
C ASN A 46 -10.91 -11.53 20.21
N GLU A 47 -9.90 -11.34 19.36
CA GLU A 47 -8.93 -12.35 18.98
C GLU A 47 -7.49 -11.83 19.19
N PRO A 48 -6.49 -12.72 19.23
CA PRO A 48 -5.10 -12.30 19.42
C PRO A 48 -4.52 -11.51 18.23
N ASP A 49 -5.11 -11.61 17.05
CA ASP A 49 -4.57 -11.07 15.80
C ASP A 49 -4.62 -9.54 15.71
N ASP A 50 -5.62 -8.85 16.27
CA ASP A 50 -5.60 -7.39 16.41
C ASP A 50 -4.32 -6.91 17.13
N SER A 51 -3.90 -7.63 18.18
CA SER A 51 -2.69 -7.28 18.94
C SER A 51 -1.43 -7.53 18.12
N MET A 52 -1.39 -8.60 17.34
CA MET A 52 -0.30 -8.87 16.40
C MET A 52 -0.22 -7.78 15.31
N SER A 53 -1.35 -7.42 14.71
CA SER A 53 -1.48 -6.36 13.69
C SER A 53 -1.06 -5.00 14.24
N LEU A 54 -1.41 -4.70 15.50
CA LEU A 54 -0.98 -3.48 16.18
C LEU A 54 0.54 -3.42 16.32
N VAL A 55 1.19 -4.50 16.78
CA VAL A 55 2.66 -4.53 16.88
C VAL A 55 3.31 -4.27 15.52
N ARG A 56 2.80 -4.90 14.44
CA ARG A 56 3.32 -4.66 13.08
C ARG A 56 3.10 -3.23 12.62
N LEU A 57 1.91 -2.65 12.84
CA LEU A 57 1.62 -1.26 12.49
C LEU A 57 2.62 -0.30 13.15
N LEU A 58 2.87 -0.49 14.46
CA LEU A 58 3.82 0.34 15.20
C LEU A 58 5.25 0.17 14.67
N LEU A 59 5.68 -1.05 14.35
CA LEU A 59 7.00 -1.30 13.77
C LEU A 59 7.21 -0.69 12.38
N HIS A 60 6.13 -0.31 11.69
CA HIS A 60 6.17 0.38 10.39
C HIS A 60 5.76 1.86 10.49
N SER A 61 5.65 2.41 11.70
CA SER A 61 5.17 3.78 11.91
C SER A 61 6.15 4.87 11.44
N ASP A 62 7.39 4.52 11.10
CA ASP A 62 8.27 5.36 10.27
C ASP A 62 7.69 5.63 8.88
N GLN A 63 6.81 4.78 8.36
CA GLN A 63 6.19 4.92 7.04
C GLN A 63 4.76 5.47 7.06
N TYR A 64 4.18 5.68 8.23
CA TYR A 64 2.79 6.12 8.38
C TYR A 64 2.69 7.35 9.27
N ASN A 65 1.65 8.15 9.06
CA ASN A 65 1.17 9.04 10.11
C ASN A 65 -0.04 8.38 10.78
N ILE A 66 0.17 7.75 11.94
CA ILE A 66 -0.93 7.09 12.68
C ILE A 66 -1.68 8.18 13.46
N THR A 67 -2.88 8.50 13.02
CA THR A 67 -3.67 9.63 13.55
C THR A 67 -4.71 9.20 14.58
N GLY A 68 -5.01 7.90 14.69
CA GLY A 68 -5.96 7.36 15.66
C GLY A 68 -5.90 5.85 15.77
N ILE A 69 -6.00 5.34 17.00
CA ILE A 69 -6.19 3.90 17.28
C ILE A 69 -7.37 3.79 18.23
N VAL A 70 -8.52 3.37 17.70
CA VAL A 70 -9.80 3.47 18.41
C VAL A 70 -10.34 2.08 18.71
N ALA A 71 -10.51 1.80 20.01
CA ALA A 71 -11.20 0.61 20.46
C ALA A 71 -12.68 0.69 20.10
N THR A 72 -13.18 -0.33 19.42
CA THR A 72 -14.52 -0.42 18.84
C THR A 72 -15.14 -1.78 19.20
N THR A 73 -16.39 -2.01 18.79
CA THR A 73 -17.08 -3.30 18.93
C THR A 73 -17.18 -3.99 17.58
N SER A 74 -17.50 -5.27 17.55
CA SER A 74 -17.77 -6.05 16.34
C SER A 74 -18.90 -7.04 16.60
N TYR A 75 -19.19 -7.93 15.65
CA TYR A 75 -20.06 -9.07 15.88
C TYR A 75 -19.52 -9.98 17.00
N TRP A 76 -18.20 -10.16 17.04
CA TRP A 76 -17.50 -11.06 17.96
C TRP A 76 -17.23 -10.43 19.33
N LEU A 77 -17.11 -9.10 19.40
CA LEU A 77 -17.02 -8.32 20.63
C LEU A 77 -18.05 -7.19 20.64
N ASN A 78 -19.32 -7.53 20.88
CA ASN A 78 -20.46 -6.68 20.51
C ASN A 78 -20.94 -5.63 21.54
N SER A 79 -20.38 -5.63 22.75
CA SER A 79 -20.92 -4.85 23.87
C SER A 79 -19.86 -4.27 24.80
N THR A 80 -18.59 -4.33 24.39
CA THR A 80 -17.48 -3.78 25.18
C THR A 80 -16.35 -3.29 24.30
N VAL A 81 -15.66 -2.24 24.74
CA VAL A 81 -14.42 -1.72 24.14
C VAL A 81 -13.25 -1.87 25.11
N ARG A 82 -12.01 -1.91 24.60
CA ARG A 82 -10.79 -2.24 25.36
C ARG A 82 -9.61 -1.31 25.03
N PRO A 83 -9.74 0.02 25.16
CA PRO A 83 -8.62 0.95 24.89
C PRO A 83 -7.38 0.66 25.74
N GLU A 84 -7.54 0.11 26.94
CA GLU A 84 -6.44 -0.32 27.81
C GLU A 84 -5.56 -1.41 27.20
N ALA A 85 -6.12 -2.27 26.34
CA ALA A 85 -5.34 -3.28 25.65
C ALA A 85 -4.42 -2.67 24.58
N ILE A 86 -4.87 -1.61 23.89
CA ILE A 86 -4.04 -0.83 22.98
C ILE A 86 -2.92 -0.16 23.77
N LEU A 87 -3.27 0.48 24.88
CA LEU A 87 -2.30 1.17 25.75
C LEU A 87 -1.23 0.22 26.29
N ASN A 88 -1.55 -1.03 26.60
CA ASN A 88 -0.56 -2.00 27.06
C ASN A 88 0.60 -2.16 26.06
N THR A 89 0.32 -2.18 24.76
CA THR A 89 1.34 -2.27 23.71
C THR A 89 2.07 -0.94 23.49
N THR A 90 1.35 0.19 23.48
CA THR A 90 2.01 1.52 23.30
C THR A 90 2.87 1.90 24.51
N ASN A 91 2.53 1.43 25.71
CA ASN A 91 3.22 1.77 26.96
C ASN A 91 4.69 1.32 26.99
N VAL A 92 5.05 0.29 26.22
CA VAL A 92 6.41 -0.25 26.14
C VAL A 92 7.21 0.27 24.97
N TRP A 93 6.65 1.20 24.17
CA TRP A 93 7.27 1.71 22.95
C TRP A 93 8.63 2.36 23.19
N ASP A 94 8.82 3.08 24.30
CA ASP A 94 10.11 3.69 24.66
C ASP A 94 11.25 2.68 24.84
N GLN A 95 10.95 1.40 25.11
CA GLN A 95 11.99 0.37 25.26
C GLN A 95 12.71 0.07 23.93
N VAL A 96 12.08 0.43 22.81
CA VAL A 96 12.55 0.11 21.45
C VAL A 96 12.79 1.32 20.58
N LEU A 97 12.16 2.47 20.88
CA LEU A 97 12.19 3.67 20.05
C LEU A 97 13.62 4.14 19.72
N ASP A 98 14.51 4.20 20.72
CA ASP A 98 15.91 4.61 20.49
C ASP A 98 16.64 3.70 19.50
N LYS A 99 16.38 2.39 19.55
CA LYS A 99 17.00 1.43 18.62
C LYS A 99 16.38 1.53 17.24
N LEU A 100 15.06 1.65 17.15
CA LEU A 100 14.36 1.85 15.88
C LEU A 100 14.88 3.10 15.14
N ASN A 101 15.09 4.20 15.86
CA ASN A 101 15.67 5.44 15.32
C ASN A 101 17.12 5.29 14.82
N LEU A 102 17.85 4.23 15.21
CA LEU A 102 19.17 3.93 14.64
C LEU A 102 19.09 3.35 13.23
N HIS A 103 17.95 2.77 12.85
CA HIS A 103 17.76 1.98 11.63
C HIS A 103 16.90 2.69 10.56
N SER A 104 16.41 3.88 10.87
CA SER A 104 15.46 4.60 10.03
C SER A 104 15.78 6.09 10.01
N ASP A 105 15.81 6.67 8.82
CA ASP A 105 15.78 8.12 8.62
C ASP A 105 14.35 8.70 8.68
N GLY A 106 13.34 7.82 8.79
CA GLY A 106 11.94 8.19 8.97
C GLY A 106 11.60 8.39 10.45
N GLU A 107 10.63 9.28 10.71
CA GLU A 107 10.23 9.59 12.08
C GLU A 107 9.27 8.54 12.67
N PHE A 108 9.69 7.87 13.74
CA PHE A 108 8.79 7.06 14.57
C PHE A 108 8.05 7.96 15.58
N PRO A 109 6.77 7.68 15.89
CA PRO A 109 6.02 8.42 16.89
C PRO A 109 6.57 8.18 18.30
N THR A 110 6.42 9.18 19.16
CA THR A 110 6.69 9.03 20.60
C THR A 110 5.62 8.20 21.28
N LYS A 111 5.94 7.60 22.43
CA LYS A 111 4.95 6.92 23.26
C LYS A 111 3.81 7.86 23.66
N GLU A 112 4.11 9.07 24.13
CA GLU A 112 3.11 10.04 24.57
C GLU A 112 2.14 10.40 23.44
N TYR A 113 2.66 10.53 22.21
CA TYR A 113 1.82 10.73 21.04
C TYR A 113 0.91 9.52 20.79
N LEU A 114 1.46 8.30 20.76
CA LEU A 114 0.67 7.08 20.56
C LEU A 114 -0.44 6.94 21.60
N GLU A 115 -0.16 7.20 22.88
CA GLU A 115 -1.15 7.18 23.95
C GLU A 115 -2.24 8.26 23.74
N SER A 116 -1.85 9.45 23.28
CA SER A 116 -2.78 10.57 23.08
C SER A 116 -3.84 10.31 22.01
N ILE A 117 -3.53 9.47 21.03
CA ILE A 117 -4.41 9.10 19.91
C ILE A 117 -5.19 7.81 20.15
N VAL A 118 -5.01 7.14 21.30
CA VAL A 118 -5.87 6.03 21.71
C VAL A 118 -7.22 6.58 22.18
N LYS A 119 -8.30 6.10 21.58
CA LYS A 119 -9.68 6.52 21.88
C LYS A 119 -10.61 5.33 22.02
N ALA A 120 -11.82 5.58 22.51
CA ALA A 120 -12.88 4.59 22.58
C ALA A 120 -14.14 5.03 21.82
N GLY A 121 -14.70 4.11 21.03
CA GLY A 121 -16.07 4.16 20.55
C GLY A 121 -17.07 3.81 21.67
N HIS A 122 -18.37 3.86 21.36
CA HIS A 122 -19.39 3.37 22.28
C HIS A 122 -19.38 1.83 22.35
N PRO A 123 -19.65 1.23 23.53
CA PRO A 123 -19.69 -0.21 23.73
C PRO A 123 -21.03 -0.82 23.26
N VAL A 124 -21.43 -0.51 22.02
CA VAL A 124 -22.70 -0.97 21.43
C VAL A 124 -22.48 -1.46 20.00
N TYR A 125 -23.21 -2.51 19.62
CA TYR A 125 -23.04 -3.16 18.33
C TYR A 125 -23.57 -2.35 17.15
N GLY A 126 -22.70 -2.08 16.17
CA GLY A 126 -23.11 -1.58 14.87
C GLY A 126 -23.98 -0.32 14.96
N THR A 127 -25.07 -0.31 14.20
CA THR A 127 -26.04 0.79 14.13
C THR A 127 -26.81 1.07 15.43
N ASP A 128 -26.65 0.27 16.50
CA ASP A 128 -27.18 0.65 17.82
C ASP A 128 -26.53 1.93 18.36
N VAL A 129 -25.32 2.26 17.89
CA VAL A 129 -24.63 3.54 18.18
C VAL A 129 -25.50 4.77 17.86
N PHE A 130 -26.47 4.63 16.96
CA PHE A 130 -27.39 5.70 16.60
C PHE A 130 -28.42 6.07 17.66
N LYS A 131 -28.54 5.27 18.72
CA LYS A 131 -29.37 5.54 19.90
C LYS A 131 -28.63 6.37 20.95
N GLU A 132 -27.31 6.46 20.83
CA GLU A 132 -26.48 7.23 21.75
C GLU A 132 -26.77 8.72 21.62
N LYS A 133 -26.78 9.41 22.78
CA LYS A 133 -27.17 10.83 22.86
C LYS A 133 -26.01 11.78 22.59
N THR A 134 -24.79 11.29 22.70
CA THR A 134 -23.56 12.06 22.58
C THR A 134 -22.56 11.29 21.75
N LEU A 135 -21.76 12.00 20.97
CA LEU A 135 -20.64 11.39 20.25
C LEU A 135 -19.67 10.68 21.21
N SER A 136 -19.25 9.48 20.84
CA SER A 136 -18.11 8.80 21.47
C SER A 136 -16.82 9.61 21.33
N GLU A 137 -15.79 9.27 22.13
CA GLU A 137 -14.47 9.89 22.01
C GLU A 137 -13.86 9.61 20.63
N GLY A 138 -13.97 8.36 20.17
CA GLY A 138 -13.50 7.92 18.85
C GLY A 138 -14.20 8.64 17.70
N ALA A 139 -15.52 8.82 17.76
CA ALA A 139 -16.26 9.53 16.71
C ALA A 139 -15.93 11.02 16.66
N LYS A 140 -15.69 11.68 17.80
CA LYS A 140 -15.17 13.06 17.82
C LYS A 140 -13.79 13.12 17.21
N HIS A 141 -12.90 12.20 17.62
CA HIS A 141 -11.51 12.19 17.18
C HIS A 141 -11.38 12.01 15.65
N VAL A 142 -12.13 11.09 15.04
CA VAL A 142 -12.09 10.94 13.56
C VAL A 142 -12.62 12.19 12.85
N ILE A 143 -13.62 12.88 13.42
CA ILE A 143 -14.11 14.15 12.85
C ILE A 143 -13.00 15.21 12.91
N ASP A 144 -12.37 15.36 14.08
CA ASP A 144 -11.31 16.34 14.30
C ASP A 144 -10.09 16.08 13.39
N VAL A 145 -9.70 14.81 13.24
CA VAL A 145 -8.63 14.40 12.32
C VAL A 145 -8.98 14.81 10.89
N VAL A 146 -10.13 14.39 10.35
CA VAL A 146 -10.52 14.67 8.95
C VAL A 146 -10.64 16.18 8.69
N ASP A 147 -11.17 16.94 9.64
CA ASP A 147 -11.28 18.39 9.53
C ASP A 147 -9.92 19.09 9.54
N SER A 148 -8.93 18.51 10.23
CA SER A 148 -7.56 19.04 10.29
C SER A 148 -6.69 18.68 9.08
N LEU A 149 -7.12 17.71 8.26
CA LEU A 149 -6.33 17.27 7.11
C LEU A 149 -6.25 18.37 6.03
N PRO A 150 -5.05 18.57 5.43
CA PRO A 150 -4.90 19.31 4.18
C PRO A 150 -5.86 18.82 3.08
N GLU A 151 -6.14 19.67 2.09
CA GLU A 151 -7.09 19.32 1.01
C GLU A 151 -6.63 18.16 0.13
N ASP A 152 -5.31 17.97 -0.03
CA ASP A 152 -4.70 16.92 -0.82
C ASP A 152 -4.37 15.64 -0.01
N GLU A 153 -4.74 15.61 1.28
CA GLU A 153 -4.50 14.49 2.18
C GLU A 153 -5.74 13.62 2.35
N ILE A 154 -5.50 12.33 2.48
CA ILE A 154 -6.53 11.30 2.56
C ILE A 154 -6.33 10.50 3.86
N LEU A 155 -7.40 10.30 4.61
CA LEU A 155 -7.44 9.42 5.76
C LEU A 155 -7.82 8.00 5.35
N HIS A 156 -6.91 7.04 5.55
CA HIS A 156 -7.19 5.62 5.39
C HIS A 156 -7.62 5.03 6.72
N VAL A 157 -8.89 4.65 6.79
CA VAL A 157 -9.51 4.01 7.95
C VAL A 157 -9.46 2.50 7.77
N GLY A 158 -8.78 1.79 8.67
CA GLY A 158 -8.79 0.34 8.76
C GLY A 158 -9.87 -0.13 9.75
N GLY A 159 -10.86 -0.88 9.26
CA GLY A 159 -11.87 -1.55 10.10
C GLY A 159 -11.43 -2.97 10.41
N TRP A 160 -10.75 -3.16 11.55
CA TRP A 160 -10.28 -4.47 12.04
C TRP A 160 -11.44 -5.21 12.71
N GLY A 161 -12.34 -4.46 13.35
CA GLY A 161 -13.63 -4.96 13.87
C GLY A 161 -14.83 -4.33 13.17
N GLY A 162 -15.78 -3.85 13.96
CA GLY A 162 -16.89 -3.04 13.47
C GLY A 162 -16.48 -1.59 13.14
N VAL A 163 -17.27 -0.95 12.29
CA VAL A 163 -17.04 0.43 11.82
C VAL A 163 -18.09 1.41 12.33
N GLN A 164 -18.81 1.02 13.38
CA GLN A 164 -19.88 1.83 13.99
C GLN A 164 -19.39 3.19 14.49
N THR A 165 -18.15 3.30 14.96
CA THR A 165 -17.56 4.58 15.36
C THR A 165 -17.45 5.57 14.18
N LEU A 166 -17.08 5.09 12.98
CA LEU A 166 -17.09 5.91 11.78
C LEU A 166 -18.52 6.21 11.31
N ALA A 167 -19.43 5.23 11.39
CA ALA A 167 -20.84 5.46 11.03
C ALA A 167 -21.50 6.52 11.93
N GLU A 168 -21.19 6.54 13.22
CA GLU A 168 -21.59 7.56 14.18
C GLU A 168 -21.09 8.96 13.73
N ALA A 169 -19.80 9.08 13.42
CA ALA A 169 -19.20 10.32 12.93
C ALA A 169 -19.86 10.81 11.64
N LEU A 170 -19.98 9.93 10.63
CA LEU A 170 -20.61 10.24 9.35
C LEU A 170 -22.07 10.68 9.52
N LYS A 171 -22.85 10.00 10.38
CA LYS A 171 -24.23 10.38 10.68
C LYS A 171 -24.28 11.78 11.31
N TYR A 172 -23.39 12.06 12.26
CA TYR A 172 -23.32 13.35 12.94
C TYR A 172 -22.97 14.48 11.97
N VAL A 173 -21.90 14.32 11.19
CA VAL A 173 -21.46 15.28 10.15
C VAL A 173 -22.62 15.57 9.20
N ARG A 174 -23.27 14.54 8.64
CA ARG A 174 -24.42 14.72 7.74
C ARG A 174 -25.61 15.46 8.38
N SER A 175 -25.82 15.28 9.69
CA SER A 175 -26.93 15.92 10.41
C SER A 175 -26.66 17.35 10.86
N THR A 176 -25.39 17.74 10.94
CA THR A 176 -24.96 19.04 11.52
C THR A 176 -24.34 19.98 10.50
N ARG A 177 -23.89 19.46 9.35
CA ARG A 177 -23.26 20.24 8.28
C ARG A 177 -24.17 20.38 7.07
N LYS A 178 -23.82 21.32 6.19
CA LYS A 178 -24.43 21.41 4.85
C LYS A 178 -24.02 20.20 4.00
N ALA A 179 -24.80 19.90 2.96
CA ALA A 179 -24.54 18.78 2.05
C ALA A 179 -23.11 18.83 1.47
N GLN A 180 -22.69 19.97 0.91
CA GLN A 180 -21.33 20.12 0.36
C GLN A 180 -20.23 19.84 1.38
N GLN A 181 -20.38 20.35 2.61
CA GLN A 181 -19.40 20.12 3.67
C GLN A 181 -19.35 18.65 4.14
N THR A 182 -20.45 17.91 3.96
CA THR A 182 -20.50 16.47 4.19
C THR A 182 -19.79 15.74 3.06
N ASP A 183 -20.02 16.15 1.81
CA ASP A 183 -19.36 15.58 0.64
C ASP A 183 -17.84 15.81 0.70
N ASP A 184 -17.40 17.01 1.10
CA ASP A 184 -15.99 17.37 1.30
C ASP A 184 -15.35 16.56 2.45
N PHE A 185 -16.11 16.25 3.50
CA PHE A 185 -15.65 15.39 4.59
C PHE A 185 -15.48 13.94 4.11
N VAL A 186 -16.46 13.44 3.36
CA VAL A 186 -16.46 12.07 2.82
C VAL A 186 -15.37 11.87 1.77
N SER A 187 -15.07 12.87 0.95
CA SER A 187 -14.06 12.79 -0.11
C SER A 187 -12.63 12.63 0.42
N LYS A 188 -12.38 12.96 1.70
CA LYS A 188 -11.11 12.74 2.39
C LYS A 188 -10.97 11.35 3.03
N LEU A 189 -12.02 10.54 3.05
CA LEU A 189 -12.03 9.24 3.71
C LEU A 189 -11.87 8.10 2.72
N ARG A 190 -11.08 7.09 3.09
CA ARG A 190 -11.05 5.75 2.48
C ARG A 190 -11.27 4.75 3.60
N LEU A 191 -12.16 3.78 3.40
CA LEU A 191 -12.41 2.73 4.40
C LEU A 191 -12.05 1.37 3.81
N TYR A 192 -11.23 0.61 4.53
CA TYR A 192 -10.94 -0.79 4.22
C TYR A 192 -11.31 -1.65 5.43
N THR A 193 -12.34 -2.49 5.28
CA THR A 193 -12.80 -3.42 6.32
C THR A 193 -12.34 -4.86 6.08
N ILE A 194 -11.99 -5.55 7.16
CA ILE A 194 -11.70 -6.99 7.19
C ILE A 194 -13.00 -7.76 7.18
N SER A 195 -13.60 -7.77 5.97
CA SER A 195 -15.03 -8.01 5.81
C SER A 195 -15.87 -7.01 6.65
N ASP A 196 -17.18 -7.01 6.49
CA ASP A 196 -18.05 -6.23 7.37
C ASP A 196 -18.36 -7.04 8.64
N GLN A 197 -17.81 -6.63 9.79
CA GLN A 197 -18.05 -7.31 11.07
C GLN A 197 -19.16 -6.69 11.91
N ASP A 198 -19.89 -5.71 11.39
CA ASP A 198 -21.12 -5.20 11.99
C ASP A 198 -22.13 -4.77 10.91
N ASN A 199 -23.31 -4.32 11.33
CA ASN A 199 -24.31 -3.79 10.39
C ASN A 199 -24.11 -2.29 10.06
N ALA A 200 -23.08 -1.64 10.62
CA ALA A 200 -22.75 -0.26 10.29
C ALA A 200 -22.00 -0.16 8.95
N GLY A 201 -21.18 -1.15 8.60
CA GLY A 201 -20.52 -1.24 7.28
C GLY A 201 -21.50 -1.15 6.09
N PRO A 202 -22.50 -2.06 6.00
CA PRO A 202 -23.55 -1.97 4.98
C PRO A 202 -24.34 -0.64 5.04
N TRP A 203 -24.57 -0.09 6.24
CA TRP A 203 -25.23 1.21 6.37
C TRP A 203 -24.40 2.34 5.75
N ILE A 204 -23.07 2.37 5.96
CA ILE A 204 -22.16 3.36 5.35
C ILE A 204 -22.25 3.25 3.82
N ARG A 205 -22.10 2.05 3.26
CA ARG A 205 -22.12 1.84 1.81
C ARG A 205 -23.41 2.31 1.14
N ILE A 206 -24.56 2.14 1.81
CA ILE A 206 -25.87 2.61 1.33
C ILE A 206 -25.99 4.14 1.44
N ASN A 207 -25.49 4.74 2.52
CA ASN A 207 -25.74 6.14 2.86
C ASN A 207 -24.68 7.13 2.34
N PHE A 208 -23.49 6.63 2.05
CA PHE A 208 -22.33 7.40 1.58
C PHE A 208 -21.68 6.67 0.40
N PRO A 209 -22.41 6.50 -0.72
CA PRO A 209 -21.94 5.70 -1.86
C PRO A 209 -20.68 6.28 -2.53
N ARG A 210 -20.33 7.54 -2.24
CA ARG A 210 -19.13 8.23 -2.72
C ARG A 210 -17.91 8.06 -1.80
N LEU A 211 -18.06 7.38 -0.66
CA LEU A 211 -16.91 6.97 0.16
C LEU A 211 -16.23 5.79 -0.52
N HIS A 212 -14.92 5.86 -0.76
CA HIS A 212 -14.17 4.72 -1.29
C HIS A 212 -14.11 3.62 -0.23
N TYR A 213 -14.73 2.49 -0.53
CA TYR A 213 -14.97 1.43 0.44
C TYR A 213 -14.45 0.10 -0.09
N ILE A 214 -13.39 -0.43 0.50
CA ILE A 214 -12.85 -1.76 0.22
C ILE A 214 -13.44 -2.74 1.23
N ALA A 215 -14.06 -3.81 0.74
CA ALA A 215 -14.46 -4.94 1.58
C ALA A 215 -14.57 -6.26 0.83
N SER A 216 -14.22 -7.33 1.54
CA SER A 216 -14.58 -8.67 1.12
C SER A 216 -16.08 -8.90 1.31
N ILE A 217 -16.85 -8.92 0.22
CA ILE A 217 -18.30 -9.18 0.23
C ILE A 217 -18.55 -10.67 -0.02
N HIS A 218 -19.10 -11.36 0.96
CA HIS A 218 -19.48 -12.77 0.89
C HIS A 218 -20.62 -13.04 1.87
N GLY A 219 -21.16 -14.27 1.88
CA GLY A 219 -22.10 -14.69 2.92
C GLY A 219 -21.49 -14.53 4.32
N PHE A 220 -22.28 -14.23 5.34
CA PHE A 220 -21.75 -14.02 6.70
C PHE A 220 -20.91 -15.23 7.15
N ASN A 221 -19.70 -14.96 7.64
CA ASN A 221 -18.67 -15.95 8.04
C ASN A 221 -18.13 -16.89 6.95
N VAL A 222 -18.41 -16.65 5.67
CA VAL A 222 -17.78 -17.37 4.55
C VAL A 222 -16.39 -16.78 4.25
N TYR A 223 -15.53 -16.72 5.27
CA TYR A 223 -14.21 -16.08 5.17
C TYR A 223 -13.27 -16.79 4.18
N THR A 224 -13.57 -18.03 3.78
CA THR A 224 -12.84 -18.74 2.72
C THR A 224 -12.93 -18.05 1.35
N GLU A 225 -13.83 -17.10 1.15
CA GLU A 225 -13.91 -16.25 -0.04
C GLU A 225 -13.20 -14.90 0.13
N ALA A 226 -12.81 -14.56 1.37
CA ALA A 226 -12.28 -13.25 1.71
C ALA A 226 -10.79 -13.14 1.39
N THR A 227 -10.43 -12.03 0.73
CA THR A 227 -9.05 -11.71 0.33
C THR A 227 -8.09 -11.70 1.53
N TRP A 228 -8.51 -11.10 2.65
CA TRP A 228 -7.66 -10.91 3.84
C TRP A 228 -7.14 -12.23 4.44
N THR A 229 -7.85 -13.35 4.28
CA THR A 229 -7.37 -14.67 4.74
C THR A 229 -6.10 -15.13 4.02
N GLY A 230 -5.76 -14.51 2.88
CA GLY A 230 -4.47 -14.66 2.22
C GLY A 230 -3.29 -14.11 3.02
N PHE A 231 -3.49 -13.37 4.11
CA PHE A 231 -2.39 -12.97 4.97
C PHE A 231 -1.75 -14.20 5.63
N SER A 232 -2.55 -15.04 6.30
CA SER A 232 -2.06 -16.22 7.01
C SER A 232 -2.26 -17.56 6.29
N GLY A 233 -3.14 -17.63 5.30
CA GLY A 233 -3.53 -18.87 4.62
C GLY A 233 -3.65 -18.75 3.10
N GLY A 234 -4.52 -19.57 2.50
CA GLY A 234 -4.75 -19.61 1.05
C GLY A 234 -4.10 -20.82 0.38
N VAL A 235 -4.80 -21.37 -0.61
CA VAL A 235 -4.37 -22.55 -1.36
C VAL A 235 -3.12 -22.23 -2.19
N GLY A 236 -2.13 -23.13 -2.16
CA GLY A 236 -0.85 -22.95 -2.87
C GLY A 236 0.18 -22.07 -2.15
N SER A 237 -0.23 -21.41 -1.05
CA SER A 237 0.65 -20.51 -0.30
C SER A 237 1.57 -21.24 0.68
N ASP A 238 2.68 -20.61 1.08
CA ASP A 238 3.56 -21.13 2.12
C ASP A 238 3.04 -20.75 3.52
N THR A 239 2.38 -21.69 4.19
CA THR A 239 1.85 -21.50 5.55
C THR A 239 2.90 -21.74 6.64
N SER A 240 4.11 -22.17 6.29
CA SER A 240 5.20 -22.26 7.27
C SER A 240 5.65 -20.88 7.75
N LEU A 241 5.41 -19.83 6.96
CA LEU A 241 5.72 -18.44 7.27
C LEU A 241 4.71 -17.75 8.20
N THR A 242 3.63 -18.44 8.56
CA THR A 242 2.48 -17.89 9.31
C THR A 242 2.04 -18.83 10.42
N ASN A 243 2.86 -19.83 10.77
CA ASN A 243 2.59 -20.76 11.85
C ASN A 243 3.22 -20.29 13.17
N GLN A 244 2.85 -20.95 14.28
CA GLN A 244 3.34 -20.59 15.61
C GLN A 244 4.86 -20.70 15.74
N GLU A 245 5.49 -21.71 15.10
CA GLU A 245 6.95 -21.88 15.15
C GLU A 245 7.68 -20.69 14.53
N TYR A 246 7.20 -20.23 13.37
CA TYR A 246 7.72 -19.04 12.70
C TYR A 246 7.51 -17.78 13.53
N SER A 247 6.31 -17.59 14.08
CA SER A 247 6.00 -16.45 14.95
C SER A 247 6.92 -16.44 16.19
N THR A 248 7.06 -17.56 16.89
CA THR A 248 7.92 -17.66 18.06
C THR A 248 9.38 -17.35 17.73
N LYS A 249 9.89 -17.84 16.60
CA LYS A 249 11.27 -17.64 16.18
C LYS A 249 11.56 -16.20 15.75
N ASN A 250 10.66 -15.59 14.98
CA ASN A 250 10.94 -14.35 14.27
C ASN A 250 10.24 -13.13 14.89
N PHE A 251 9.08 -13.30 15.51
CA PHE A 251 8.23 -12.19 15.96
C PHE A 251 8.09 -12.08 17.47
N GLN A 252 8.05 -13.18 18.20
CA GLN A 252 7.90 -13.18 19.66
C GLN A 252 9.25 -13.07 20.40
N ILE A 253 10.12 -12.19 19.92
CA ILE A 253 11.48 -11.99 20.44
C ILE A 253 11.70 -10.52 20.81
N GLY A 254 12.72 -10.27 21.64
CA GLY A 254 13.04 -8.92 22.09
C GLY A 254 11.96 -8.28 22.98
N PRO A 255 12.04 -6.95 23.19
CA PRO A 255 11.14 -6.25 24.12
C PRO A 255 9.65 -6.27 23.73
N LEU A 256 9.33 -6.31 22.43
CA LEU A 256 7.94 -6.38 21.95
C LEU A 256 7.40 -7.82 21.86
N GLY A 257 8.24 -8.84 21.97
CA GLY A 257 7.83 -10.24 21.85
C GLY A 257 6.64 -10.64 22.73
N PRO A 258 6.58 -10.26 24.02
CA PRO A 258 5.43 -10.54 24.90
C PRO A 258 4.10 -9.88 24.47
N TYR A 259 4.15 -8.90 23.58
CA TYR A 259 2.98 -8.16 23.07
C TYR A 259 2.50 -8.70 21.72
N TYR A 260 3.23 -9.67 21.14
CA TYR A 260 2.82 -10.44 19.97
C TYR A 260 2.31 -11.82 20.44
N PRO A 261 1.00 -11.98 20.70
CA PRO A 261 0.48 -13.20 21.34
C PRO A 261 0.54 -14.44 20.44
N ASP A 262 0.26 -15.60 21.03
CA ASP A 262 0.17 -16.86 20.29
C ASP A 262 -1.04 -16.88 19.34
N ILE A 263 -0.87 -17.58 18.23
CA ILE A 263 -1.88 -17.75 17.19
C ILE A 263 -2.98 -18.68 17.69
N ARG A 264 -4.24 -18.23 17.61
CA ARG A 264 -5.42 -19.00 18.00
C ARG A 264 -6.31 -19.43 16.82
N TYR A 265 -6.46 -18.58 15.81
CA TYR A 265 -7.28 -18.84 14.61
C TYR A 265 -6.49 -18.54 13.34
N SER A 266 -6.21 -17.26 13.12
CA SER A 266 -5.31 -16.74 12.09
C SER A 266 -4.26 -15.84 12.70
N MET A 267 -3.22 -15.57 11.93
CA MET A 267 -2.20 -14.58 12.28
C MET A 267 -2.54 -13.29 11.54
N GLU A 268 -2.68 -12.20 12.27
CA GLU A 268 -2.76 -10.83 11.73
C GLU A 268 -3.81 -10.65 10.61
N GLY A 269 -5.06 -11.05 10.85
CA GLY A 269 -6.15 -10.92 9.88
C GLY A 269 -6.34 -9.49 9.37
N ASP A 270 -6.01 -8.50 10.20
CA ASP A 270 -6.30 -7.08 9.94
C ASP A 270 -5.17 -6.27 9.32
N THR A 271 -3.97 -6.83 9.35
CA THR A 271 -2.77 -6.21 8.78
C THR A 271 -2.90 -5.76 7.32
N PRO A 272 -3.65 -6.47 6.44
CA PRO A 272 -3.87 -6.00 5.07
C PRO A 272 -4.39 -4.56 4.97
N THR A 273 -5.17 -4.08 5.94
CA THR A 273 -5.79 -2.73 5.90
C THR A 273 -4.78 -1.60 5.79
N PHE A 274 -3.66 -1.67 6.51
CA PHE A 274 -2.61 -0.66 6.46
C PHE A 274 -1.48 -1.04 5.50
N LEU A 275 -1.19 -2.34 5.30
CA LEU A 275 -0.23 -2.75 4.27
C LEU A 275 -0.69 -2.37 2.86
N HIS A 276 -1.99 -2.23 2.63
CA HIS A 276 -2.55 -1.69 1.40
C HIS A 276 -2.00 -0.30 1.04
N THR A 277 -1.63 0.48 2.06
CA THR A 277 -1.17 1.86 1.93
C THR A 277 0.34 2.00 2.14
N MET A 278 1.09 0.92 2.34
CA MET A 278 2.52 1.01 2.59
C MET A 278 3.25 1.59 1.36
N VAL A 279 4.22 2.47 1.59
CA VAL A 279 4.94 3.17 0.51
C VAL A 279 6.18 2.37 0.08
N ASN A 280 5.94 1.18 -0.47
CA ASN A 280 6.97 0.22 -0.90
C ASN A 280 7.18 0.17 -2.42
N GLY A 281 6.41 0.96 -3.16
CA GLY A 281 6.45 1.11 -4.63
C GLY A 281 5.70 0.05 -5.43
N ILE A 282 4.95 -0.84 -4.77
CA ILE A 282 4.02 -1.77 -5.45
C ILE A 282 2.56 -1.49 -5.15
N ASN A 283 2.26 -1.00 -3.95
CA ASN A 283 0.89 -0.86 -3.46
C ASN A 283 0.09 0.20 -4.22
N GLY A 284 -1.18 -0.11 -4.49
CA GLY A 284 -2.13 0.84 -5.07
C GLY A 284 -2.75 1.82 -4.06
N GLY A 285 -2.76 1.50 -2.77
CA GLY A 285 -3.43 2.32 -1.75
C GLY A 285 -2.92 3.77 -1.62
N PRO A 286 -1.59 4.04 -1.62
CA PRO A 286 -1.07 5.40 -1.59
C PRO A 286 -1.55 6.26 -2.76
N GLU A 287 -1.90 5.63 -3.88
CA GLU A 287 -2.31 6.29 -5.11
C GLU A 287 -3.83 6.20 -5.37
N ASP A 288 -4.62 5.75 -4.38
CA ASP A 288 -6.08 5.57 -4.50
C ASP A 288 -6.50 4.63 -5.64
N HIS A 289 -5.70 3.58 -5.87
CA HIS A 289 -5.88 2.56 -6.91
C HIS A 289 -5.98 1.13 -6.34
N PRO A 290 -7.10 0.74 -5.71
CA PRO A 290 -7.25 -0.61 -5.14
C PRO A 290 -7.09 -1.75 -6.15
N GLU A 291 -7.38 -1.49 -7.42
CA GLU A 291 -7.28 -2.42 -8.53
C GLU A 291 -5.83 -2.71 -8.94
N TRP A 292 -4.87 -1.93 -8.46
CA TRP A 292 -3.45 -2.14 -8.76
C TRP A 292 -2.83 -3.31 -7.99
N GLY A 293 -3.42 -3.68 -6.85
CA GLY A 293 -2.90 -4.72 -5.99
C GLY A 293 -1.67 -4.29 -5.18
N GLY A 294 -1.24 -5.16 -4.29
CA GLY A 294 -0.14 -4.90 -3.36
C GLY A 294 -0.23 -5.80 -2.13
N TRP A 295 0.54 -5.47 -1.10
CA TRP A 295 0.65 -6.26 0.14
C TRP A 295 -0.66 -6.34 0.92
N GLY A 296 -1.56 -5.37 0.75
CA GLY A 296 -2.93 -5.40 1.28
C GLY A 296 -3.97 -6.06 0.36
N GLY A 297 -3.57 -6.65 -0.77
CA GLY A 297 -4.48 -7.28 -1.73
C GLY A 297 -4.85 -6.38 -2.91
N ARG A 298 -5.66 -6.94 -3.80
CA ARG A 298 -6.19 -6.28 -5.01
C ARG A 298 -7.71 -6.31 -4.97
N TYR A 299 -8.34 -5.20 -5.36
CA TYR A 299 -9.78 -5.04 -5.28
C TYR A 299 -10.32 -4.30 -6.50
N ASP A 300 -11.35 -4.85 -7.13
CA ASP A 300 -11.97 -4.22 -8.30
C ASP A 300 -13.26 -3.51 -7.92
N LEU A 301 -13.55 -2.43 -8.64
CA LEU A 301 -14.74 -1.63 -8.44
C LEU A 301 -15.99 -2.44 -8.80
N VAL A 302 -16.95 -2.52 -7.87
CA VAL A 302 -18.20 -3.28 -8.05
C VAL A 302 -19.11 -2.65 -9.10
N ASP A 303 -19.15 -1.32 -9.15
CA ASP A 303 -19.99 -0.54 -10.05
C ASP A 303 -19.13 0.28 -11.03
N PRO A 304 -18.93 -0.17 -12.29
CA PRO A 304 -18.11 0.54 -13.26
C PRO A 304 -18.68 1.91 -13.65
N SER A 305 -19.96 2.20 -13.37
CA SER A 305 -20.52 3.55 -13.56
C SER A 305 -20.07 4.54 -12.48
N ARG A 306 -19.39 4.06 -11.43
CA ARG A 306 -18.89 4.80 -10.28
C ARG A 306 -20.01 5.54 -9.51
N GLN A 307 -21.27 5.15 -9.61
CA GLN A 307 -22.31 5.71 -8.73
C GLN A 307 -22.05 5.31 -7.29
N THR A 308 -21.55 4.09 -7.08
CA THR A 308 -20.91 3.66 -5.84
C THR A 308 -19.41 3.48 -6.03
N LEU A 309 -18.62 3.84 -5.02
CA LEU A 309 -17.17 3.65 -4.96
C LEU A 309 -16.83 2.47 -4.05
N GLN A 310 -17.56 1.37 -4.22
CA GLN A 310 -17.35 0.14 -3.50
C GLN A 310 -16.43 -0.79 -4.30
N TYR A 311 -15.39 -1.30 -3.64
CA TYR A 311 -14.42 -2.24 -4.16
C TYR A 311 -14.56 -3.59 -3.46
N ALA A 312 -14.57 -4.67 -4.23
CA ALA A 312 -14.73 -6.04 -3.74
C ALA A 312 -13.56 -6.93 -4.16
N ASN A 313 -13.52 -8.15 -3.61
CA ASN A 313 -12.47 -9.12 -3.93
C ASN A 313 -12.37 -9.34 -5.45
N THR A 314 -11.15 -9.49 -5.92
CA THR A 314 -10.79 -9.97 -7.26
C THR A 314 -9.65 -10.97 -7.09
N GLU A 315 -9.18 -11.59 -8.17
CA GLU A 315 -8.33 -12.77 -8.10
C GLU A 315 -6.99 -12.56 -8.78
N ASP A 316 -5.92 -13.08 -8.17
CA ASP A 316 -4.62 -13.16 -8.82
C ASP A 316 -4.28 -14.59 -9.20
N THR A 317 -3.53 -14.76 -10.28
CA THR A 317 -3.07 -16.06 -10.77
C THR A 317 -1.60 -16.24 -10.45
N VAL A 318 -1.30 -17.09 -9.47
CA VAL A 318 0.04 -17.20 -8.87
C VAL A 318 0.51 -18.64 -8.82
N LEU A 319 1.79 -18.88 -9.10
CA LEU A 319 2.43 -20.18 -8.92
C LEU A 319 2.66 -20.42 -7.42
N GLY A 320 2.00 -21.44 -6.87
CA GLY A 320 2.15 -21.84 -5.47
C GLY A 320 3.41 -22.67 -5.21
N ILE A 321 3.72 -22.85 -3.92
CA ILE A 321 4.85 -23.70 -3.47
C ILE A 321 4.65 -25.19 -3.77
N ASP A 322 3.41 -25.59 -4.07
CA ASP A 322 3.06 -26.92 -4.56
C ASP A 322 3.33 -27.09 -6.07
N ASN A 323 3.97 -26.10 -6.69
CA ASN A 323 4.29 -26.04 -8.12
C ASN A 323 3.04 -26.11 -9.03
N LYS A 324 1.90 -25.63 -8.54
CA LYS A 324 0.66 -25.47 -9.31
C LYS A 324 0.25 -24.01 -9.36
N THR A 325 -0.42 -23.62 -10.44
CA THR A 325 -1.01 -22.30 -10.55
C THR A 325 -2.35 -22.27 -9.84
N HIS A 326 -2.56 -21.24 -9.02
CA HIS A 326 -3.81 -21.00 -8.29
C HIS A 326 -4.34 -19.62 -8.67
N THR A 327 -5.63 -19.55 -8.98
CA THR A 327 -6.36 -18.29 -9.22
C THR A 327 -7.37 -18.14 -8.09
N THR A 328 -7.08 -17.27 -7.12
CA THR A 328 -7.95 -17.06 -5.95
C THR A 328 -7.88 -15.61 -5.46
N THR A 329 -8.86 -15.21 -4.65
CA THR A 329 -8.88 -13.89 -4.01
C THR A 329 -7.74 -13.70 -3.02
N GLN A 330 -7.39 -14.75 -2.28
CA GLN A 330 -6.28 -14.76 -1.32
C GLN A 330 -4.91 -14.61 -1.99
N ALA A 331 -4.77 -15.07 -3.25
CA ALA A 331 -3.52 -14.98 -4.00
C ALA A 331 -3.07 -13.54 -4.24
N THR A 332 -4.01 -12.59 -4.19
CA THR A 332 -3.71 -11.15 -4.27
C THR A 332 -2.87 -10.67 -3.07
N ILE A 333 -2.91 -11.39 -1.93
CA ILE A 333 -2.09 -11.11 -0.74
C ILE A 333 -0.94 -12.11 -0.60
N TRP A 334 -1.20 -13.42 -0.61
CA TRP A 334 -0.17 -14.39 -0.19
C TRP A 334 1.03 -14.45 -1.15
N ARG A 335 0.87 -13.98 -2.40
CA ARG A 335 2.00 -13.79 -3.33
C ARG A 335 3.11 -12.90 -2.78
N TRP A 336 2.79 -12.02 -1.83
CA TRP A 336 3.71 -11.09 -1.19
C TRP A 336 4.24 -11.59 0.15
N ARG A 337 3.84 -12.79 0.59
CA ARG A 337 4.07 -13.24 1.97
C ARG A 337 5.51 -13.23 2.41
N GLN A 338 6.38 -13.80 1.59
CA GLN A 338 7.79 -13.80 1.92
C GLN A 338 8.31 -12.37 2.14
N ALA A 339 7.89 -11.40 1.31
CA ALA A 339 8.35 -10.03 1.39
C ALA A 339 7.92 -9.33 2.69
N TYR A 340 6.64 -9.40 3.06
CA TYR A 340 6.16 -8.74 4.27
C TYR A 340 6.56 -9.46 5.57
N GLN A 341 6.87 -10.77 5.53
CA GLN A 341 7.44 -11.46 6.69
C GLN A 341 8.93 -11.18 6.86
N ASP A 342 9.69 -11.13 5.77
CA ASP A 342 11.10 -10.76 5.82
C ASP A 342 11.27 -9.33 6.38
N GLU A 343 10.45 -8.37 5.92
CA GLU A 343 10.51 -7.00 6.42
C GLU A 343 10.08 -6.88 7.89
N MET A 344 9.03 -7.58 8.31
CA MET A 344 8.65 -7.60 9.73
C MET A 344 9.73 -8.22 10.61
N SER A 345 10.34 -9.31 10.18
CA SER A 345 11.43 -9.95 10.92
C SER A 345 12.64 -9.01 11.04
N ALA A 346 13.02 -8.31 9.97
CA ALA A 346 14.07 -7.28 10.02
C ALA A 346 13.72 -6.15 11.01
N ARG A 347 12.49 -5.63 10.96
CA ARG A 347 12.03 -4.56 11.85
C ARG A 347 11.95 -4.98 13.31
N ILE A 348 11.66 -6.26 13.58
CA ILE A 348 11.78 -6.81 14.94
C ILE A 348 13.24 -6.87 15.38
N GLN A 349 14.17 -7.24 14.50
CA GLN A 349 15.61 -7.17 14.81
C GLN A 349 16.05 -5.74 15.15
N TRP A 350 15.53 -4.71 14.46
CA TRP A 350 15.82 -3.31 14.78
C TRP A 350 15.43 -2.92 16.22
N THR A 351 14.49 -3.63 16.87
CA THR A 351 14.14 -3.40 18.28
C THR A 351 15.13 -4.02 19.28
N ILE A 352 16.08 -4.82 18.79
CA ILE A 352 17.04 -5.59 19.58
C ILE A 352 18.47 -5.08 19.30
N GLN A 353 18.76 -4.81 18.04
CA GLN A 353 20.06 -4.41 17.53
C GLN A 353 20.45 -3.01 17.99
N SER A 354 21.70 -2.87 18.41
CA SER A 354 22.22 -1.62 19.03
C SER A 354 22.96 -0.73 18.04
N ASN A 355 23.00 -1.09 16.75
CA ASN A 355 23.68 -0.33 15.72
C ASN A 355 23.10 -0.65 14.33
N TYR A 356 23.11 0.37 13.47
CA TYR A 356 22.73 0.27 12.06
C TYR A 356 23.41 -0.91 11.37
N SER A 357 24.73 -1.06 11.53
CA SER A 357 25.54 -2.06 10.80
C SER A 357 25.19 -3.53 11.04
N SER A 358 24.32 -3.83 12.00
CA SER A 358 23.87 -5.19 12.31
C SER A 358 22.51 -5.55 11.70
N GLY A 359 21.79 -4.56 11.16
CA GLY A 359 20.45 -4.73 10.60
C GLY A 359 20.42 -4.80 9.08
N SER A 360 19.28 -5.24 8.57
CA SER A 360 18.93 -5.16 7.15
C SER A 360 18.06 -3.94 6.90
N HIS A 361 18.35 -3.18 5.85
CA HIS A 361 17.57 -2.00 5.46
C HIS A 361 17.02 -2.13 4.03
N PRO A 362 15.92 -1.43 3.71
CA PRO A 362 15.34 -1.46 2.37
C PRO A 362 16.32 -0.92 1.31
N PRO A 363 16.38 -1.55 0.13
CA PRO A 363 17.13 -0.99 -0.98
C PRO A 363 16.45 0.26 -1.56
N VAL A 364 17.24 1.14 -2.16
CA VAL A 364 16.73 2.35 -2.84
C VAL A 364 16.53 2.07 -4.31
N VAL A 365 15.26 2.02 -4.73
CA VAL A 365 14.87 1.65 -6.09
C VAL A 365 14.72 2.90 -6.96
N SER A 366 15.34 2.87 -8.13
CA SER A 366 15.21 3.90 -9.16
C SER A 366 15.08 3.26 -10.53
N VAL A 367 14.10 3.71 -11.31
CA VAL A 367 13.95 3.34 -12.72
C VAL A 367 14.00 4.60 -13.57
N ASN A 368 14.89 4.65 -14.56
CA ASN A 368 15.10 5.81 -15.44
C ASN A 368 15.31 7.12 -14.66
N ASN A 369 16.06 7.06 -13.56
CA ASN A 369 16.32 8.16 -12.61
C ASN A 369 15.08 8.70 -11.88
N SER A 370 13.94 8.01 -11.94
CA SER A 370 12.81 8.31 -11.05
C SER A 370 13.08 7.68 -9.69
N CYS A 371 13.36 8.55 -8.72
CA CYS A 371 13.43 8.22 -7.31
C CYS A 371 12.03 8.04 -6.70
N GLY A 372 11.97 7.63 -5.44
CA GLY A 372 10.72 7.47 -4.69
C GLY A 372 9.94 6.21 -5.08
N SER A 373 8.86 5.99 -4.35
CA SER A 373 7.93 4.86 -4.49
C SER A 373 6.92 5.02 -5.61
N ASP A 374 6.64 6.24 -6.04
CA ASP A 374 5.57 6.53 -6.99
C ASP A 374 5.74 5.74 -8.29
N HIS A 375 4.63 5.31 -8.89
CA HIS A 375 4.71 4.69 -10.20
C HIS A 375 5.27 5.67 -11.25
N ILE A 376 5.80 5.10 -12.32
CA ILE A 376 6.12 5.86 -13.54
C ILE A 376 5.18 5.44 -14.67
N SER A 377 4.72 6.40 -15.46
CA SER A 377 3.84 6.16 -16.60
C SER A 377 4.52 6.59 -17.91
N TYR A 378 4.50 5.71 -18.91
CA TYR A 378 4.94 6.01 -20.27
C TYR A 378 3.80 5.79 -21.26
N THR A 379 3.61 6.73 -22.19
CA THR A 379 2.79 6.49 -23.39
C THR A 379 3.69 5.86 -24.45
N VAL A 380 3.27 4.70 -24.98
CA VAL A 380 4.07 3.89 -25.89
C VAL A 380 3.30 3.55 -27.15
N ASP A 381 3.99 3.42 -28.27
CA ASP A 381 3.40 3.00 -29.54
C ASP A 381 3.42 1.47 -29.68
N PRO A 382 2.43 0.87 -30.38
CA PRO A 382 2.48 -0.54 -30.73
C PRO A 382 3.80 -0.90 -31.42
N LEU A 383 4.36 -2.09 -31.11
CA LEU A 383 5.66 -2.58 -31.61
C LEU A 383 6.89 -1.76 -31.19
N GLN A 384 6.74 -0.67 -30.43
CA GLN A 384 7.86 0.08 -29.88
C GLN A 384 8.71 -0.82 -28.97
N VAL A 385 10.02 -0.62 -28.98
CA VAL A 385 10.92 -1.21 -27.98
C VAL A 385 11.18 -0.17 -26.89
N VAL A 386 10.85 -0.51 -25.66
CA VAL A 386 11.03 0.33 -24.48
C VAL A 386 12.19 -0.23 -23.65
N THR A 387 13.10 0.64 -23.21
CA THR A 387 14.18 0.27 -22.28
C THR A 387 13.93 0.93 -20.93
N LEU A 388 13.95 0.13 -19.87
CA LEU A 388 13.78 0.53 -18.49
C LEU A 388 15.09 0.25 -17.74
N SER A 389 15.67 1.27 -17.14
CA SER A 389 17.00 1.21 -16.52
C SER A 389 16.92 1.35 -15.01
N GLY A 390 17.27 0.27 -14.30
CA GLY A 390 17.43 0.22 -12.85
C GLY A 390 18.83 0.59 -12.36
N LEU A 391 19.71 1.13 -13.22
CA LEU A 391 21.15 1.30 -12.92
C LEU A 391 21.44 2.17 -11.69
N SER A 392 20.58 3.15 -11.40
CA SER A 392 20.72 4.05 -10.25
C SER A 392 20.22 3.46 -8.93
N THR A 393 19.71 2.22 -8.95
CA THR A 393 19.29 1.49 -7.74
C THR A 393 20.50 1.04 -6.94
N TYR A 394 20.46 1.23 -5.62
CA TYR A 394 21.57 0.89 -4.72
C TYR A 394 21.09 0.28 -3.41
N ASP A 395 22.03 -0.43 -2.77
CA ASP A 395 21.85 -0.95 -1.42
C ASP A 395 22.47 0.04 -0.42
N PRO A 396 21.71 0.56 0.58
CA PRO A 396 22.31 1.37 1.63
C PRO A 396 23.32 0.57 2.46
N ASP A 397 23.18 -0.76 2.51
CA ASP A 397 23.99 -1.65 3.33
C ASP A 397 25.21 -2.20 2.58
N PHE A 398 25.45 -1.80 1.34
CA PHE A 398 26.46 -2.41 0.46
C PHE A 398 27.87 -2.53 1.07
N ASN A 399 28.26 -1.58 1.93
CA ASN A 399 29.58 -1.55 2.56
C ASN A 399 29.61 -2.22 3.95
N LEU A 400 28.49 -2.80 4.40
CA LEU A 400 28.37 -3.45 5.70
C LEU A 400 28.76 -4.94 5.60
N PRO A 401 29.31 -5.54 6.67
CA PRO A 401 29.64 -6.97 6.69
C PRO A 401 28.40 -7.85 6.49
N GLY A 402 28.49 -8.87 5.64
CA GLY A 402 27.37 -9.80 5.36
C GLY A 402 26.48 -9.39 4.19
N HIS A 403 26.76 -8.26 3.54
CA HIS A 403 25.99 -7.72 2.41
C HIS A 403 26.70 -7.90 1.05
N GLU A 404 27.73 -8.75 0.99
CA GLU A 404 28.60 -8.94 -0.18
C GLU A 404 27.87 -9.56 -1.38
N ALA A 405 26.75 -10.25 -1.14
CA ALA A 405 25.89 -10.79 -2.19
C ALA A 405 25.25 -9.68 -3.04
N GLY A 406 25.13 -8.46 -2.50
CA GLY A 406 24.51 -7.33 -3.17
C GLY A 406 23.00 -7.53 -3.43
N LEU A 407 22.45 -6.65 -4.27
CA LEU A 407 21.03 -6.65 -4.58
C LEU A 407 20.64 -7.75 -5.57
N GLY A 408 19.47 -8.36 -5.34
CA GLY A 408 18.77 -9.16 -6.34
C GLY A 408 17.81 -8.29 -7.18
N TYR A 409 17.73 -8.56 -8.47
CA TYR A 409 16.89 -7.79 -9.42
C TYR A 409 15.92 -8.71 -10.17
N SER A 410 14.66 -8.30 -10.28
CA SER A 410 13.66 -8.99 -11.09
C SER A 410 12.77 -8.00 -11.84
N TRP A 411 12.54 -8.27 -13.12
CA TRP A 411 11.57 -7.56 -13.94
C TRP A 411 10.46 -8.53 -14.34
N TRP A 412 9.23 -8.17 -14.05
CA TRP A 412 8.08 -9.02 -14.36
C TRP A 412 6.83 -8.20 -14.66
N GLN A 413 5.89 -8.81 -15.35
CA GLN A 413 4.61 -8.17 -15.70
C GLN A 413 3.56 -8.55 -14.65
N TYR A 414 2.97 -7.56 -13.98
CA TYR A 414 1.77 -7.75 -13.18
C TYR A 414 0.56 -7.69 -14.10
N LYS A 415 0.11 -8.85 -14.57
CA LYS A 415 -0.90 -8.93 -15.62
C LYS A 415 -2.28 -8.53 -15.15
N GLU A 416 -2.65 -8.90 -13.93
CA GLU A 416 -4.01 -8.77 -13.40
C GLU A 416 -4.49 -7.31 -13.37
N PRO A 417 -3.71 -6.33 -12.88
CA PRO A 417 -4.09 -4.91 -12.99
C PRO A 417 -4.22 -4.39 -14.42
N SER A 418 -3.60 -5.07 -15.39
CA SER A 418 -3.75 -4.70 -16.80
C SER A 418 -5.13 -5.10 -17.34
N ALA A 419 -5.79 -6.11 -16.76
CA ALA A 419 -7.08 -6.63 -17.20
C ALA A 419 -8.24 -5.72 -16.73
N THR A 420 -8.48 -4.64 -17.47
CA THR A 420 -9.49 -3.63 -17.11
C THR A 420 -10.89 -3.87 -17.69
N MET A 421 -11.06 -4.88 -18.54
CA MET A 421 -12.31 -5.17 -19.27
C MET A 421 -12.91 -6.56 -18.96
N ASP A 422 -12.14 -7.43 -18.31
CA ASP A 422 -12.55 -8.75 -17.83
C ASP A 422 -11.68 -9.13 -16.62
N THR A 423 -12.03 -10.22 -15.92
CA THR A 423 -11.26 -10.73 -14.77
C THR A 423 -10.14 -11.69 -15.17
N GLY A 424 -9.94 -11.93 -16.48
CA GLY A 424 -9.09 -13.02 -16.98
C GLY A 424 -7.83 -12.51 -17.66
N VAL A 425 -6.65 -12.80 -17.11
CA VAL A 425 -5.37 -12.38 -17.73
C VAL A 425 -5.03 -13.07 -19.06
N GLN A 426 -5.88 -13.98 -19.54
CA GLN A 426 -5.69 -14.77 -20.75
C GLN A 426 -5.57 -13.90 -22.00
N HIS A 427 -6.30 -12.78 -22.03
CA HIS A 427 -6.28 -11.84 -23.15
C HIS A 427 -5.16 -10.81 -23.07
N ILE A 428 -4.42 -10.75 -21.94
CA ILE A 428 -3.33 -9.79 -21.75
C ILE A 428 -2.04 -10.40 -22.33
N PRO A 429 -1.48 -9.82 -23.41
CA PRO A 429 -0.25 -10.32 -23.99
C PRO A 429 0.87 -10.39 -22.97
N THR A 430 1.64 -11.47 -23.00
CA THR A 430 2.84 -11.60 -22.18
C THR A 430 3.93 -10.68 -22.71
N LEU A 431 4.43 -9.81 -21.84
CA LEU A 431 5.62 -9.02 -22.12
C LEU A 431 6.87 -9.88 -21.93
N ASN A 432 7.67 -9.99 -23.00
CA ASN A 432 8.95 -10.70 -22.97
C ASN A 432 10.08 -9.68 -22.73
N PHE A 433 10.77 -9.83 -21.60
CA PHE A 433 11.88 -8.96 -21.22
C PHE A 433 13.22 -9.54 -21.65
N THR A 434 14.02 -8.73 -22.34
CA THR A 434 15.44 -8.99 -22.55
C THR A 434 16.23 -8.24 -21.48
N LEU A 435 16.93 -8.97 -20.62
CA LEU A 435 17.69 -8.41 -19.52
C LEU A 435 19.16 -8.19 -19.88
N SER A 436 19.74 -7.09 -19.43
CA SER A 436 21.17 -6.77 -19.52
C SER A 436 21.69 -6.15 -18.22
N GLU A 437 22.99 -5.84 -18.15
CA GLU A 437 23.62 -5.22 -16.98
C GLU A 437 23.35 -5.97 -15.67
N GLY A 438 23.47 -7.30 -15.70
CA GLY A 438 23.22 -8.16 -14.54
C GLY A 438 21.76 -8.17 -14.06
N GLY A 439 20.80 -7.86 -14.95
CA GLY A 439 19.37 -7.79 -14.63
C GLY A 439 18.87 -6.39 -14.26
N LYS A 440 19.75 -5.39 -14.20
CA LYS A 440 19.38 -4.01 -13.87
C LYS A 440 18.63 -3.32 -15.00
N VAL A 441 18.85 -3.71 -16.25
CA VAL A 441 18.22 -3.09 -17.42
C VAL A 441 17.32 -4.10 -18.11
N ALA A 442 16.08 -3.71 -18.40
CA ALA A 442 15.12 -4.51 -19.14
C ALA A 442 14.70 -3.80 -20.43
N SER A 443 14.71 -4.53 -21.53
CA SER A 443 14.16 -4.09 -22.82
C SER A 443 12.95 -4.95 -23.17
N VAL A 444 11.85 -4.32 -23.58
CA VAL A 444 10.59 -4.99 -23.90
C VAL A 444 10.00 -4.42 -25.18
N LYS A 445 9.54 -5.30 -26.07
CA LYS A 445 8.77 -4.92 -27.25
C LYS A 445 7.29 -4.89 -26.91
N ILE A 446 6.64 -3.75 -27.14
CA ILE A 446 5.21 -3.59 -26.94
C ILE A 446 4.45 -4.46 -27.97
N PRO A 447 3.36 -5.15 -27.55
CA PRO A 447 2.52 -5.91 -28.47
C PRO A 447 1.99 -5.07 -29.65
N SER A 448 1.55 -5.76 -30.70
CA SER A 448 0.92 -5.10 -31.84
C SER A 448 -0.39 -4.41 -31.44
N ALA A 449 -0.89 -3.49 -32.27
CA ALA A 449 -2.16 -2.81 -31.99
C ALA A 449 -3.36 -3.78 -31.97
N GLU A 450 -3.25 -4.91 -32.69
CA GLU A 450 -4.28 -5.95 -32.74
C GLU A 450 -4.32 -6.75 -31.43
N GLU A 451 -3.16 -6.99 -30.82
CA GLU A 451 -3.04 -7.68 -29.54
C GLU A 451 -3.29 -6.75 -28.34
N ALA A 452 -2.90 -5.48 -28.45
CA ALA A 452 -2.94 -4.53 -27.33
C ALA A 452 -4.27 -3.78 -27.20
N CYS A 453 -5.12 -3.74 -28.23
CA CYS A 453 -6.31 -2.90 -28.24
C CYS A 453 -7.58 -3.72 -28.46
N ILE A 454 -8.43 -3.79 -27.43
CA ILE A 454 -9.75 -4.41 -27.49
C ILE A 454 -10.75 -3.38 -28.02
N PRO A 455 -11.59 -3.73 -29.02
CA PRO A 455 -12.71 -2.89 -29.42
C PRO A 455 -13.76 -2.85 -28.30
N VAL A 456 -14.08 -1.65 -27.81
CA VAL A 456 -15.15 -1.42 -26.83
C VAL A 456 -16.25 -0.63 -27.52
N GLN A 457 -17.49 -1.07 -27.37
CA GLN A 457 -18.64 -0.29 -27.82
C GLN A 457 -18.70 0.96 -26.95
N ALA A 458 -18.46 2.15 -27.52
CA ALA A 458 -18.65 3.37 -26.74
C ALA A 458 -20.11 3.44 -26.29
N ASP A 459 -20.34 4.05 -25.14
CA ASP A 459 -21.68 4.25 -24.59
C ASP A 459 -22.63 4.71 -25.71
N ALA A 460 -23.76 4.00 -25.86
CA ALA A 460 -24.79 4.28 -26.85
C ALA A 460 -25.28 5.74 -26.78
N ASN A 461 -24.99 6.45 -25.68
CA ASN A 461 -25.34 7.85 -25.45
C ASN A 461 -24.32 8.88 -25.95
N VAL A 462 -23.10 8.49 -26.38
CA VAL A 462 -22.04 9.44 -26.79
C VAL A 462 -21.87 9.54 -28.31
N GLY A 463 -22.55 8.70 -29.10
CA GLY A 463 -22.57 8.85 -30.57
C GLY A 463 -21.21 8.66 -31.27
N LEU A 464 -20.18 8.16 -30.57
CA LEU A 464 -18.81 8.02 -31.07
C LEU A 464 -18.51 6.65 -31.73
N GLY A 465 -19.48 5.73 -31.81
CA GLY A 465 -19.26 4.39 -32.39
C GLY A 465 -18.39 3.48 -31.53
N ILE A 466 -17.79 2.43 -32.11
CA ILE A 466 -16.85 1.54 -31.40
C ILE A 466 -15.51 2.26 -31.20
N GLN A 467 -15.06 2.43 -29.96
CA GLN A 467 -13.73 2.94 -29.65
C GLN A 467 -12.78 1.81 -29.30
N LYS A 468 -11.55 1.84 -29.82
CA LYS A 468 -10.49 0.94 -29.38
C LYS A 468 -9.86 1.51 -28.11
N THR A 469 -10.11 0.89 -26.97
CA THR A 469 -9.34 1.14 -25.74
C THR A 469 -8.12 0.23 -25.77
N CYS A 470 -6.93 0.82 -25.71
CA CYS A 470 -5.70 0.05 -25.67
C CYS A 470 -5.27 -0.19 -24.23
N GLN A 471 -4.61 -1.32 -24.03
CA GLN A 471 -4.18 -1.78 -22.73
C GLN A 471 -3.16 -0.85 -22.10
N GLN A 472 -3.12 -0.87 -20.78
CA GLN A 472 -2.01 -0.39 -19.99
C GLN A 472 -1.33 -1.62 -19.38
N TYR A 473 -0.03 -1.77 -19.59
CA TYR A 473 0.72 -2.88 -19.02
C TYR A 473 1.43 -2.45 -17.74
N HIS A 474 1.23 -3.20 -16.66
CA HIS A 474 1.94 -2.98 -15.41
C HIS A 474 3.21 -3.85 -15.37
N VAL A 475 4.36 -3.19 -15.39
CA VAL A 475 5.68 -3.81 -15.27
C VAL A 475 6.24 -3.48 -13.89
N ILE A 476 6.74 -4.47 -13.19
CA ILE A 476 7.29 -4.33 -11.84
C ILE A 476 8.79 -4.56 -11.90
N PHE A 477 9.54 -3.60 -11.37
CA PHE A 477 10.93 -3.81 -10.99
C PHE A 477 10.98 -4.13 -9.50
N GLU A 478 11.32 -5.36 -9.16
CA GLU A 478 11.50 -5.81 -7.78
C GLU A 478 12.99 -5.86 -7.45
N VAL A 479 13.34 -5.30 -6.30
CA VAL A 479 14.70 -5.28 -5.79
C VAL A 479 14.72 -5.91 -4.40
N LYS A 480 15.50 -6.98 -4.26
CA LYS A 480 15.73 -7.68 -3.01
C LYS A 480 17.03 -7.16 -2.39
N GLY A 481 16.95 -6.63 -1.17
CA GLY A 481 18.10 -6.19 -0.38
C GLY A 481 19.07 -7.35 -0.07
N SER A 482 20.31 -6.99 0.24
CA SER A 482 21.38 -7.96 0.52
C SER A 482 21.38 -8.52 1.96
N GLY A 483 20.67 -7.87 2.90
CA GLY A 483 20.65 -8.27 4.30
C GLY A 483 19.86 -9.56 4.58
N GLU A 484 19.98 -10.06 5.81
CA GLU A 484 19.28 -11.26 6.29
C GLU A 484 18.53 -10.94 7.61
N PRO A 485 17.19 -10.94 7.63
CA PRO A 485 16.31 -11.23 6.51
C PRO A 485 16.30 -10.09 5.46
N PRO A 486 16.02 -10.39 4.19
CA PRO A 486 16.12 -9.43 3.09
C PRO A 486 14.86 -8.58 2.90
N ILE A 487 15.00 -7.26 2.97
CA ILE A 487 13.90 -6.33 2.69
C ILE A 487 13.76 -6.10 1.19
N ARG A 488 12.52 -6.03 0.68
CA ARG A 488 12.22 -5.79 -0.74
C ARG A 488 11.59 -4.42 -0.96
N ARG A 489 11.94 -3.78 -2.08
CA ARG A 489 11.26 -2.59 -2.60
C ARG A 489 10.98 -2.77 -4.08
N TYR A 490 10.02 -2.00 -4.57
CA TYR A 490 9.48 -2.14 -5.91
C TYR A 490 9.43 -0.79 -6.62
N LYS A 491 9.35 -0.84 -7.95
CA LYS A 491 8.91 0.30 -8.77
C LYS A 491 7.91 -0.21 -9.81
N ARG A 492 6.69 0.32 -9.77
CA ARG A 492 5.66 0.07 -10.78
C ARG A 492 5.88 0.98 -11.99
N VAL A 493 5.90 0.40 -13.17
CA VAL A 493 6.00 1.08 -14.47
C VAL A 493 4.74 0.76 -15.27
N ILE A 494 3.97 1.78 -15.64
CA ILE A 494 2.74 1.66 -16.43
C ILE A 494 3.04 2.05 -17.88
N LEU A 495 2.91 1.10 -18.79
CA LEU A 495 3.09 1.31 -20.23
C LEU A 495 1.72 1.46 -20.90
N LYS A 496 1.29 2.70 -21.14
CA LYS A 496 -0.01 3.05 -21.73
C LYS A 496 0.09 3.01 -23.25
N VAL A 497 -0.53 2.02 -23.88
CA VAL A 497 -0.45 1.87 -25.34
C VAL A 497 -1.31 2.94 -26.04
N ARG A 498 -0.74 3.67 -26.98
CA ARG A 498 -1.45 4.68 -27.78
C ARG A 498 -2.43 4.00 -28.72
N SER A 499 -3.67 4.50 -28.75
CA SER A 499 -4.67 4.04 -29.72
C SER A 499 -4.33 4.51 -31.13
N PRO A 500 -4.29 3.60 -32.14
CA PRO A 500 -3.95 3.97 -33.51
C PRO A 500 -5.01 4.84 -34.20
N LEU A 501 -6.19 5.05 -33.59
CA LEU A 501 -7.26 5.91 -34.11
C LEU A 501 -7.15 7.38 -33.68
N LEU A 502 -6.14 7.75 -32.88
CA LEU A 502 -5.90 9.13 -32.43
C LEU A 502 -5.02 9.96 -33.39
N GLU A 503 -4.81 9.52 -34.63
CA GLU A 503 -4.39 10.44 -35.69
C GLU A 503 -5.56 11.39 -35.99
N VAL A 504 -5.62 12.50 -35.26
CA VAL A 504 -6.36 13.68 -35.71
C VAL A 504 -5.72 14.08 -37.03
N LYS A 505 -6.40 13.77 -38.13
CA LYS A 505 -6.12 14.43 -39.41
C LYS A 505 -6.52 15.88 -39.24
N ASP A 506 -5.52 16.75 -39.06
CA ASP A 506 -5.66 18.20 -39.22
C ASP A 506 -6.21 18.55 -40.61
#